data_AF-A0A6A4RNK5-F1
#
_entry.id   AF-A0A6A4RNK5-F1
#
_cell.length_a   1.000
_cell.length_b   1.000
_cell.length_c   1.000
_cell.angle_alpha   90.00
_cell.angle_beta   90.00
_cell.angle_gamma   90.00
#
_symmetry.space_group_name_H-M   'P 1'
#
loop_
_entity.id
_entity.type
_entity.pdbx_description
1 polymer ?
#
loop_
_entity_poly.entity_id
_entity_poly.type
_entity_poly.pdbx_seq_one_letter_code
_entity_poly.pdbx_strand_id
1 'polypeptide(L)'
;MESLSAQLAALQKEVHIPVPLIWSIIRTQNCHRITKCVNSDTQTRGWRDRILELEAALSQEKDTSRKLLSDKDRQLAQIQAKMQQQLNEYEQLLDVKLALDMEINAYRKLLEGEEERLKLSPSPSSRVTVSRASSSSRSVQTTRGKRKRVEVEEQEASSSVSIAHSASATGPISIDEIDTDGMFICFHNSGDQDQAMVGYEMSQTIGNATATYKFTPKYVLKAGHKVTQHYFDGVLTSLHNCSS
;
A
#
# COMPACT_ATOMS: atom_id res chain seq x y z
N MET A 1 -72.07 -15.02 25.36
CA MET A 1 -71.84 -14.23 26.60
C MET A 1 -72.51 -14.84 27.83
N GLU A 2 -73.67 -15.49 27.69
CA GLU A 2 -74.42 -16.07 28.83
C GLU A 2 -73.83 -17.37 29.44
N SER A 3 -72.93 -18.05 28.74
CA SER A 3 -72.35 -19.33 29.20
C SER A 3 -71.27 -19.16 30.28
N LEU A 4 -70.42 -18.14 30.17
CA LEU A 4 -69.34 -17.87 31.13
C LEU A 4 -69.87 -17.33 32.47
N SER A 5 -70.97 -16.56 32.45
CA SER A 5 -71.62 -16.09 33.67
C SER A 5 -72.27 -17.24 34.45
N ALA A 6 -72.88 -18.20 33.76
CA ALA A 6 -73.44 -19.41 34.38
C ALA A 6 -72.35 -20.32 34.97
N GLN A 7 -71.22 -20.47 34.28
CA GLN A 7 -70.06 -21.25 34.78
C GLN A 7 -69.39 -20.58 35.99
N LEU A 8 -69.28 -19.25 36.03
CA LEU A 8 -68.78 -18.50 37.18
C LEU A 8 -69.70 -18.63 38.40
N ALA A 9 -71.02 -18.59 38.20
CA ALA A 9 -71.99 -18.73 39.28
C ALA A 9 -71.98 -20.14 39.91
N ALA A 10 -71.72 -21.18 39.11
CA ALA A 10 -71.65 -22.57 39.58
C ALA A 10 -70.39 -22.83 40.46
N LEU A 11 -69.23 -22.29 40.08
CA LEU A 11 -67.99 -22.42 40.85
C LEU A 11 -67.99 -21.60 42.16
N GLN A 12 -68.86 -20.60 42.26
CA GLN A 12 -68.94 -19.72 43.44
C GLN A 12 -69.59 -20.36 44.67
N LYS A 13 -70.24 -21.52 44.50
CA LYS A 13 -70.83 -22.30 45.62
C LYS A 13 -69.81 -23.18 46.36
N GLU A 14 -68.65 -23.45 45.79
CA GLU A 14 -67.65 -24.35 46.38
C GLU A 14 -66.50 -23.63 47.11
N VAL A 15 -66.28 -22.34 46.84
CA VAL A 15 -65.25 -21.54 47.51
C VAL A 15 -65.81 -20.15 47.81
N HIS A 16 -66.00 -19.84 49.09
CA HIS A 16 -66.71 -18.66 49.61
C HIS A 16 -65.91 -17.34 49.41
N ILE A 17 -65.57 -16.99 48.16
CA ILE A 17 -64.87 -15.76 47.80
C ILE A 17 -65.86 -14.78 47.15
N PRO A 18 -66.03 -13.56 47.69
CA PRO A 18 -66.97 -12.59 47.13
C PRO A 18 -66.50 -12.06 45.76
N VAL A 19 -67.41 -11.98 44.80
CA VAL A 19 -67.19 -11.52 43.41
C VAL A 19 -66.34 -10.24 43.29
N PRO A 20 -66.53 -9.19 44.13
CA PRO A 20 -65.72 -7.98 44.05
C PRO A 20 -64.21 -8.23 44.26
N LEU A 21 -63.84 -9.21 45.11
CA LEU A 21 -62.43 -9.57 45.32
C LEU A 21 -61.85 -10.27 44.08
N ILE A 22 -62.62 -11.17 43.45
CA ILE A 22 -62.21 -11.84 42.21
C ILE A 22 -61.96 -10.80 41.11
N TRP A 23 -62.87 -9.83 40.95
CA TRP A 23 -62.72 -8.76 39.96
C TRP A 23 -61.52 -7.84 40.26
N SER A 24 -61.28 -7.52 41.54
CA SER A 24 -60.11 -6.76 41.97
C SER A 24 -58.80 -7.49 41.67
N ILE A 25 -58.73 -8.80 41.93
CA ILE A 25 -57.54 -9.61 41.64
C ILE A 25 -57.29 -9.67 40.14
N ILE A 26 -58.33 -9.92 39.33
CA ILE A 26 -58.22 -9.93 37.86
C ILE A 26 -57.76 -8.55 37.35
N ARG A 27 -58.31 -7.46 37.89
CA ARG A 27 -57.92 -6.09 37.52
C ARG A 27 -56.45 -5.82 37.83
N THR A 28 -55.98 -6.16 39.03
CA THR A 28 -54.58 -5.97 39.44
C THR A 28 -53.65 -6.86 38.60
N GLN A 29 -54.01 -8.13 38.38
CA GLN A 29 -53.23 -9.06 37.57
C GLN A 29 -53.13 -8.60 36.10
N ASN A 30 -54.23 -8.11 35.53
CA ASN A 30 -54.24 -7.60 34.16
C ASN A 30 -53.46 -6.28 34.06
N CYS A 31 -53.59 -5.38 35.04
CA CYS A 31 -52.79 -4.15 35.12
C CYS A 31 -51.27 -4.44 35.19
N HIS A 32 -50.86 -5.39 36.02
CA HIS A 32 -49.46 -5.84 36.10
C HIS A 32 -48.98 -6.45 34.79
N ARG A 33 -49.81 -7.30 34.16
CA ARG A 33 -49.48 -7.95 32.89
C ARG A 33 -49.33 -6.92 31.75
N ILE A 34 -50.25 -5.96 31.65
CA ILE A 34 -50.18 -4.86 30.67
C ILE A 34 -48.91 -4.03 30.89
N THR A 35 -48.62 -3.64 32.14
CA THR A 35 -47.43 -2.83 32.45
C THR A 35 -46.14 -3.57 32.07
N LYS A 36 -46.06 -4.88 32.35
CA LYS A 36 -44.95 -5.73 31.92
C LYS A 36 -44.81 -5.80 30.40
N CYS A 37 -45.92 -6.00 29.67
CA CYS A 37 -45.93 -6.03 28.21
C CYS A 37 -45.44 -4.70 27.63
N VAL A 38 -45.99 -3.57 28.10
CA VAL A 38 -45.61 -2.22 27.66
C VAL A 38 -44.12 -1.96 27.92
N ASN A 39 -43.62 -2.31 29.11
CA ASN A 39 -42.19 -2.14 29.41
C ASN A 39 -41.31 -2.98 28.47
N SER A 40 -41.68 -4.24 28.21
CA SER A 40 -40.96 -5.09 27.25
C SER A 40 -41.00 -4.50 25.83
N ASP A 41 -42.15 -3.98 25.41
CA ASP A 41 -42.33 -3.36 24.09
C ASP A 41 -41.47 -2.09 23.93
N THR A 42 -41.39 -1.25 24.98
CA THR A 42 -40.53 -0.06 24.97
C THR A 42 -39.05 -0.42 24.87
N GLN A 43 -38.59 -1.43 25.59
CA GLN A 43 -37.21 -1.93 25.49
C GLN A 43 -36.94 -2.46 24.08
N THR A 44 -37.85 -3.26 23.53
CA THR A 44 -37.72 -3.83 22.19
C THR A 44 -37.71 -2.74 21.11
N ARG A 45 -38.43 -1.64 21.29
CA ARG A 45 -38.36 -0.47 20.39
C ARG A 45 -37.00 0.23 20.52
N GLY A 46 -36.53 0.50 21.74
CA GLY A 46 -35.24 1.14 21.95
C GLY A 46 -34.06 0.36 21.33
N TRP A 47 -34.05 -0.96 21.47
CA TRP A 47 -33.05 -1.80 20.81
C TRP A 47 -33.15 -1.76 19.28
N ARG A 48 -34.37 -1.77 18.72
CA ARG A 48 -34.58 -1.65 17.27
C ARG A 48 -34.12 -0.31 16.73
N ASP A 49 -34.45 0.78 17.40
CA ASP A 49 -34.03 2.13 17.00
C ASP A 49 -32.49 2.24 17.03
N ARG A 50 -31.86 1.66 18.06
CA ARG A 50 -30.39 1.62 18.15
C ARG A 50 -29.75 0.79 17.04
N ILE A 51 -30.36 -0.33 16.65
CA ILE A 51 -29.89 -1.13 15.52
C ILE A 51 -29.96 -0.32 14.23
N LEU A 52 -31.10 0.31 13.96
CA LEU A 52 -31.28 1.14 12.75
C LEU A 52 -30.29 2.31 12.70
N GLU A 53 -30.04 2.97 13.83
CA GLU A 53 -29.05 4.04 13.94
C GLU A 53 -27.63 3.54 13.61
N LEU A 54 -27.23 2.40 14.18
CA LEU A 54 -25.91 1.81 13.93
C LEU A 54 -25.76 1.33 12.48
N GLU A 55 -26.81 0.75 11.89
CA GLU A 55 -26.83 0.35 10.49
C GLU A 55 -26.70 1.56 9.55
N ALA A 56 -27.40 2.66 9.86
CA ALA A 56 -27.30 3.91 9.11
C ALA A 56 -25.90 4.53 9.21
N ALA A 57 -25.31 4.57 10.40
CA ALA A 57 -23.96 5.06 10.62
C ALA A 57 -22.91 4.22 9.86
N LEU A 58 -23.03 2.89 9.89
CA LEU A 58 -22.17 1.99 9.12
C LEU A 58 -22.31 2.22 7.61
N SER A 59 -23.54 2.39 7.11
CA SER A 59 -23.78 2.70 5.70
C SER A 59 -23.12 4.02 5.30
N GLN A 60 -23.28 5.06 6.13
CA GLN A 60 -22.67 6.36 5.90
C GLN A 60 -21.14 6.25 5.84
N GLU A 61 -20.51 5.51 6.76
CA GLU A 61 -19.05 5.33 6.79
C GLU A 61 -18.54 4.55 5.57
N LYS A 62 -19.31 3.56 5.10
CA LYS A 62 -18.99 2.85 3.84
C LYS A 62 -19.06 3.79 2.64
N ASP A 63 -20.04 4.68 2.60
CA ASP A 63 -20.21 5.62 1.50
C ASP A 63 -19.14 6.72 1.50
N THR A 64 -18.74 7.22 2.68
CA THR A 64 -17.62 8.18 2.81
C THR A 64 -16.30 7.54 2.37
N SER A 65 -16.02 6.32 2.84
CA SER A 65 -14.83 5.57 2.45
C SER A 65 -14.79 5.32 0.94
N ARG A 66 -15.91 4.88 0.34
CA ARG A 66 -16.01 4.67 -1.12
C ARG A 66 -15.76 5.94 -1.92
N LYS A 67 -16.30 7.09 -1.48
CA LYS A 67 -16.06 8.39 -2.13
C LYS A 67 -14.60 8.79 -2.06
N LEU A 68 -13.97 8.64 -0.88
CA LEU A 68 -12.56 8.95 -0.69
C LEU A 68 -11.67 8.10 -1.60
N LEU A 69 -11.93 6.80 -1.69
CA LEU A 69 -11.21 5.90 -2.60
C LEU A 69 -11.36 6.35 -4.05
N SER A 70 -12.60 6.61 -4.50
CA SER A 70 -12.85 7.09 -5.86
C SER A 70 -12.15 8.41 -6.18
N ASP A 71 -12.06 9.33 -5.21
CA ASP A 71 -11.33 10.60 -5.40
C ASP A 71 -9.83 10.38 -5.50
N LYS A 72 -9.26 9.46 -4.73
CA LYS A 72 -7.85 9.08 -4.83
C LYS A 72 -7.54 8.41 -6.17
N ASP A 73 -8.38 7.48 -6.62
CA ASP A 73 -8.22 6.82 -7.93
C ASP A 73 -8.24 7.84 -9.07
N ARG A 74 -9.14 8.84 -8.98
CA ARG A 74 -9.20 9.94 -9.95
C ARG A 74 -7.93 10.79 -9.95
N GLN A 75 -7.37 11.09 -8.77
CA GLN A 75 -6.11 11.83 -8.65
C GLN A 75 -4.94 11.04 -9.24
N LEU A 76 -4.86 9.74 -8.96
CA LEU A 76 -3.85 8.85 -9.54
C LEU A 76 -3.92 8.82 -11.06
N ALA A 77 -5.12 8.63 -11.62
CA ALA A 77 -5.33 8.65 -13.07
C ALA A 77 -4.92 10.01 -13.69
N GLN A 78 -5.22 11.13 -13.02
CA GLN A 78 -4.81 12.45 -13.47
C GLN A 78 -3.28 12.63 -13.46
N ILE A 79 -2.60 12.16 -12.42
CA ILE A 79 -1.14 12.26 -12.33
C ILE A 79 -0.48 11.37 -13.39
N GLN A 80 -0.97 10.14 -13.58
CA GLN A 80 -0.50 9.24 -14.63
C GLN A 80 -0.65 9.86 -16.02
N ALA A 81 -1.80 10.45 -16.33
CA ALA A 81 -2.04 11.11 -17.61
C ALA A 81 -1.07 12.30 -17.83
N LYS A 82 -0.82 13.11 -16.79
CA LYS A 82 0.15 14.22 -16.86
C LYS A 82 1.57 13.71 -17.07
N MET A 83 1.97 12.65 -16.38
CA MET A 83 3.29 12.04 -16.54
C MET A 83 3.48 11.54 -17.98
N GLN A 84 2.47 10.85 -18.52
CA GLN A 84 2.52 10.38 -19.91
C GLN A 84 2.63 11.55 -20.90
N GLN A 85 1.88 12.63 -20.67
CA GLN A 85 1.98 13.83 -21.49
C GLN A 85 3.39 14.42 -21.44
N GLN A 86 4.00 14.52 -20.26
CA GLN A 86 5.37 15.03 -20.12
C GLN A 86 6.41 14.16 -20.84
N LEU A 87 6.25 12.84 -20.80
CA LEU A 87 7.12 11.92 -21.55
C LEU A 87 7.01 12.16 -23.06
N ASN A 88 5.79 12.29 -23.58
CA ASN A 88 5.57 12.57 -25.00
C ASN A 88 6.13 13.94 -25.43
N GLU A 89 5.99 14.98 -24.58
CA GLU A 89 6.57 16.30 -24.83
C GLU A 89 8.11 16.26 -24.82
N TYR A 90 8.69 15.49 -23.90
CA TYR A 90 10.13 15.32 -23.80
C TYR A 90 10.70 14.57 -25.02
N GLU A 91 10.03 13.51 -25.49
CA GLU A 91 10.42 12.79 -26.71
C GLU A 91 10.41 13.71 -27.93
N GLN A 92 9.35 14.49 -28.12
CA GLN A 92 9.28 15.47 -29.22
C GLN A 92 10.40 16.51 -29.16
N LEU A 93 10.73 16.99 -27.96
CA LEU A 93 11.83 17.94 -27.77
C LEU A 93 13.20 17.28 -28.07
N LEU A 94 13.37 16.01 -27.69
CA LEU A 94 14.56 15.23 -27.99
C LEU A 94 14.73 15.07 -29.51
N ASP A 95 13.66 14.78 -30.24
CA ASP A 95 13.69 14.67 -31.70
C ASP A 95 14.14 15.97 -32.37
N VAL A 96 13.60 17.12 -31.94
CA VAL A 96 14.03 18.44 -32.42
C VAL A 96 15.51 18.66 -32.12
N LYS A 97 15.97 18.31 -30.92
CA LYS A 97 17.40 18.44 -30.55
C LYS A 97 18.29 17.59 -31.45
N LEU A 98 17.88 16.35 -31.75
CA LEU A 98 18.64 15.47 -32.64
C LEU A 98 18.70 16.01 -34.07
N ALA A 99 17.60 16.58 -34.58
CA ALA A 99 17.58 17.25 -35.87
C ALA A 99 18.57 18.44 -35.90
N LEU A 100 18.57 19.28 -34.87
CA LEU A 100 19.50 20.41 -34.76
C LEU A 100 20.97 19.96 -34.67
N ASP A 101 21.26 18.88 -33.94
CA ASP A 101 22.62 18.32 -33.90
C ASP A 101 23.09 17.86 -35.29
N MET A 102 22.18 17.25 -36.07
CA MET A 102 22.48 16.85 -37.45
C MET A 102 22.76 18.06 -38.33
N GLU A 103 21.97 19.13 -38.23
CA GLU A 103 22.17 20.38 -38.96
C GLU A 103 23.50 21.03 -38.60
N ILE A 104 23.81 21.19 -37.30
CA ILE A 104 25.08 21.76 -36.83
C ILE A 104 26.28 20.96 -37.37
N ASN A 105 26.21 19.63 -37.34
CA ASN A 105 27.28 18.78 -37.88
C ASN A 105 27.42 18.91 -39.39
N ALA A 106 26.33 19.09 -40.13
CA ALA A 106 26.37 19.37 -41.56
C ALA A 106 27.03 20.73 -41.84
N TYR A 107 26.66 21.79 -41.09
CA TYR A 107 27.27 23.11 -41.21
C TYR A 107 28.78 23.10 -40.90
N ARG A 108 29.21 22.38 -39.86
CA ARG A 108 30.65 22.22 -39.54
C ARG A 108 31.43 21.60 -40.70
N LYS A 109 30.92 20.51 -41.28
CA LYS A 109 31.58 19.84 -42.43
C LYS A 109 31.66 20.72 -43.67
N LEU A 110 30.63 21.53 -43.93
CA LEU A 110 30.64 22.45 -45.06
C LEU A 110 31.71 23.54 -44.88
N LEU A 111 31.84 24.08 -43.67
CA LEU A 111 32.87 25.06 -43.31
C LEU A 111 34.28 24.46 -43.42
N GLU A 112 34.50 23.25 -42.89
CA GLU A 112 35.77 22.53 -43.02
C GLU A 112 36.18 22.36 -44.50
N GLY A 113 35.23 22.03 -45.38
CA GLY A 113 35.47 21.92 -46.83
C GLY A 113 35.80 23.25 -47.52
N GLU A 114 35.16 24.36 -47.11
CA GLU A 114 35.48 25.69 -47.63
C GLU A 114 36.85 26.19 -47.16
N GLU A 115 37.23 25.95 -45.89
CA GLU A 115 38.55 26.29 -45.36
C GLU A 115 39.69 25.58 -46.11
N GLU A 116 39.48 24.31 -46.48
CA GLU A 116 40.42 23.53 -47.28
C GLU A 116 40.57 24.09 -48.71
N ARG A 117 39.46 24.45 -49.37
CA ARG A 117 39.46 25.07 -50.72
C ARG A 117 40.13 26.44 -50.74
N LEU A 118 39.87 27.25 -49.72
CA LEU A 118 40.42 28.60 -49.60
C LEU A 118 41.87 28.61 -49.08
N LYS A 119 42.46 27.43 -48.78
CA LYS A 119 43.78 27.28 -48.14
C LYS A 119 43.92 28.12 -46.87
N LEU A 120 42.80 28.34 -46.18
CA LEU A 120 42.74 29.04 -44.90
C LEU A 120 43.10 28.12 -43.73
N SER A 121 43.52 26.89 -44.02
CA SER A 121 44.17 26.02 -43.05
C SER A 121 45.13 26.87 -42.22
N PRO A 122 44.96 26.93 -40.89
CA PRO A 122 45.96 27.56 -40.06
C PRO A 122 47.25 26.81 -40.36
N SER A 123 48.12 27.45 -41.14
CA SER A 123 49.53 27.10 -41.19
C SER A 123 49.92 26.82 -39.75
N PRO A 124 50.52 25.66 -39.42
CA PRO A 124 50.95 25.41 -38.06
C PRO A 124 51.97 26.51 -37.73
N SER A 125 51.49 27.56 -37.06
CA SER A 125 52.33 28.61 -36.50
C SER A 125 53.41 27.87 -35.74
N SER A 126 54.65 28.10 -36.17
CA SER A 126 55.83 27.40 -35.71
C SER A 126 55.83 27.36 -34.19
N ARG A 127 55.40 26.23 -33.60
CA ARG A 127 55.65 25.97 -32.20
C ARG A 127 57.15 25.77 -32.10
N VAL A 128 57.81 26.83 -31.64
CA VAL A 128 59.17 26.80 -31.14
C VAL A 128 59.31 25.57 -30.26
N THR A 129 60.23 24.69 -30.66
CA THR A 129 60.58 23.47 -29.97
C THR A 129 61.25 23.81 -28.64
N VAL A 130 60.59 23.51 -27.54
CA VAL A 130 61.27 23.28 -26.26
C VAL A 130 61.12 21.80 -25.94
N SER A 131 62.13 21.03 -26.33
CA SER A 131 62.28 19.63 -25.95
C SER A 131 62.54 19.53 -24.45
N ARG A 132 61.85 18.60 -23.78
CA ARG A 132 62.39 17.64 -22.76
C ARG A 132 61.27 16.67 -22.33
N ALA A 133 61.37 15.43 -22.84
CA ALA A 133 61.10 14.11 -22.24
C ALA A 133 59.90 13.96 -21.25
N SER A 134 59.00 12.98 -21.29
CA SER A 134 59.07 11.56 -21.67
C SER A 134 57.65 10.96 -21.70
N SER A 135 57.46 9.87 -22.47
CA SER A 135 56.55 8.72 -22.22
C SER A 135 55.06 8.98 -21.90
N SER A 136 54.05 8.38 -22.51
CA SER A 136 53.91 7.25 -23.43
C SER A 136 52.41 6.92 -23.44
N SER A 137 51.81 6.81 -24.63
CA SER A 137 50.64 6.01 -25.03
C SER A 137 49.31 6.19 -24.23
N ARG A 138 48.10 6.18 -24.82
CA ARG A 138 47.53 5.19 -25.76
C ARG A 138 46.26 5.80 -26.38
N SER A 139 46.14 5.78 -27.70
CA SER A 139 44.90 6.03 -28.44
C SER A 139 44.08 4.74 -28.55
N VAL A 140 42.77 4.79 -28.31
CA VAL A 140 41.85 3.71 -28.65
C VAL A 140 40.99 4.15 -29.84
N GLN A 141 41.24 3.54 -30.99
CA GLN A 141 40.31 3.47 -32.11
C GLN A 141 39.24 2.42 -31.78
N THR A 142 37.96 2.75 -32.00
CA THR A 142 36.92 1.71 -32.15
C THR A 142 36.31 1.81 -33.54
N THR A 143 36.47 0.72 -34.25
CA THR A 143 36.06 0.44 -35.62
C THR A 143 34.55 0.36 -35.77
N ARG A 144 34.07 0.97 -36.86
CA ARG A 144 32.76 0.85 -37.48
C ARG A 144 32.37 -0.63 -37.69
N GLY A 145 31.37 -1.10 -36.96
CA GLY A 145 30.78 -2.45 -37.10
C GLY A 145 29.25 -2.38 -37.23
N LYS A 146 28.73 -2.81 -38.38
CA LYS A 146 27.30 -3.05 -38.65
C LYS A 146 26.75 -4.12 -37.70
N ARG A 147 25.74 -3.81 -36.86
CA ARG A 147 24.78 -4.81 -36.35
C ARG A 147 23.38 -4.20 -36.13
N LYS A 148 22.46 -4.68 -36.98
CA LYS A 148 21.04 -5.05 -36.78
C LYS A 148 20.27 -4.38 -35.63
N ARG A 149 19.29 -3.54 -36.00
CA ARG A 149 18.20 -3.02 -35.14
C ARG A 149 17.49 -4.21 -34.47
N VAL A 150 17.43 -4.20 -33.14
CA VAL A 150 16.55 -5.06 -32.35
C VAL A 150 15.23 -4.33 -32.21
N GLU A 151 14.17 -4.99 -32.65
CA GLU A 151 12.77 -4.62 -32.42
C GLU A 151 12.48 -4.89 -30.94
N VAL A 152 12.17 -3.84 -30.18
CA VAL A 152 11.68 -3.96 -28.82
C VAL A 152 10.16 -4.02 -28.94
N GLU A 153 9.62 -5.21 -28.76
CA GLU A 153 8.21 -5.43 -28.53
C GLU A 153 7.93 -4.93 -27.10
N GLU A 154 7.33 -3.74 -26.97
CA GLU A 154 6.79 -3.27 -25.69
C GLU A 154 5.57 -4.11 -25.34
N GLN A 155 5.81 -5.23 -24.65
CA GLN A 155 4.78 -5.85 -23.84
C GLN A 155 4.57 -4.95 -22.63
N GLU A 156 3.53 -4.12 -22.68
CA GLU A 156 2.92 -3.53 -21.50
C GLU A 156 2.40 -4.65 -20.59
N ALA A 157 3.29 -5.20 -19.76
CA ALA A 157 2.90 -5.87 -18.55
C ALA A 157 2.51 -4.78 -17.55
N SER A 158 1.25 -4.34 -17.60
CA SER A 158 0.61 -3.66 -16.49
C SER A 158 0.52 -4.66 -15.33
N SER A 159 1.63 -4.85 -14.63
CA SER A 159 1.67 -5.61 -13.39
C SER A 159 1.02 -4.73 -12.33
N SER A 160 -0.29 -4.92 -12.17
CA SER A 160 -0.98 -4.52 -10.94
C SER A 160 -0.45 -5.39 -9.80
N VAL A 161 0.74 -5.03 -9.29
CA VAL A 161 1.29 -5.65 -8.10
C VAL A 161 0.45 -5.16 -6.93
N SER A 162 -0.55 -5.95 -6.55
CA SER A 162 -1.24 -5.78 -5.27
C SER A 162 -0.28 -6.22 -4.19
N ILE A 163 0.46 -5.25 -3.66
CA ILE A 163 1.36 -5.44 -2.53
C ILE A 163 0.50 -5.61 -1.28
N ALA A 164 0.24 -6.86 -0.87
CA ALA A 164 -0.37 -7.16 0.43
C ALA A 164 0.72 -7.22 1.50
N HIS A 165 0.76 -6.23 2.41
CA HIS A 165 1.70 -6.20 3.53
C HIS A 165 1.06 -6.80 4.79
N SER A 166 1.41 -8.04 5.13
CA SER A 166 1.11 -8.61 6.44
C SER A 166 2.41 -8.75 7.22
N ALA A 167 2.63 -7.88 8.19
CA ALA A 167 3.74 -7.96 9.12
C ALA A 167 3.28 -8.67 10.40
N SER A 168 3.98 -9.72 10.79
CA SER A 168 3.77 -10.40 12.08
C SER A 168 5.12 -10.57 12.74
N ALA A 169 5.21 -10.19 14.00
CA ALA A 169 6.43 -10.27 14.79
C ALA A 169 6.14 -10.97 16.12
N THR A 170 7.02 -11.90 16.50
CA THR A 170 6.94 -12.64 17.76
C THR A 170 7.89 -12.01 18.79
N GLY A 171 7.33 -11.36 19.82
CA GLY A 171 8.08 -10.89 20.99
C GLY A 171 8.42 -9.38 20.99
N PRO A 172 9.52 -8.96 21.65
CA PRO A 172 9.86 -7.54 21.86
C PRO A 172 10.36 -6.78 20.61
N ILE A 173 10.50 -7.49 19.48
CA ILE A 173 10.92 -6.90 18.21
C ILE A 173 9.69 -6.69 17.35
N SER A 174 9.49 -5.47 16.87
CA SER A 174 8.45 -5.09 15.92
C SER A 174 9.03 -4.84 14.53
N ILE A 175 8.23 -5.08 13.51
CA ILE A 175 8.52 -4.66 12.14
C ILE A 175 7.96 -3.25 12.02
N ASP A 176 8.85 -2.27 11.88
CA ASP A 176 8.50 -0.86 12.03
C ASP A 176 7.93 -0.31 10.72
N GLU A 177 8.67 -0.45 9.61
CA GLU A 177 8.25 0.03 8.29
C GLU A 177 8.92 -0.79 7.17
N ILE A 178 8.16 -1.05 6.10
CA ILE A 178 8.65 -1.53 4.80
C ILE A 178 8.58 -0.32 3.87
N ASP A 179 9.67 -0.04 3.16
CA ASP A 179 9.72 1.05 2.18
C ASP A 179 8.57 0.93 1.15
N THR A 180 8.09 2.06 0.59
CA THR A 180 7.05 2.05 -0.45
C THR A 180 7.46 1.26 -1.69
N ASP A 181 8.77 1.08 -1.87
CA ASP A 181 9.38 0.34 -2.98
C ASP A 181 9.78 -1.10 -2.59
N GLY A 182 9.58 -1.52 -1.33
CA GLY A 182 9.87 -2.89 -0.87
C GLY A 182 11.36 -3.27 -0.81
N MET A 183 12.27 -2.29 -0.92
CA MET A 183 13.71 -2.50 -1.04
C MET A 183 14.41 -2.80 0.28
N PHE A 184 13.78 -2.49 1.42
CA PHE A 184 14.31 -2.81 2.74
C PHE A 184 13.21 -3.02 3.78
N ILE A 185 13.58 -3.73 4.84
CA ILE A 185 12.73 -3.96 6.02
C ILE A 185 13.47 -3.48 7.25
N CYS A 186 12.78 -2.66 8.05
CA CYS A 186 13.29 -2.17 9.31
C CYS A 186 12.71 -2.95 10.49
N PHE A 187 13.59 -3.56 11.28
CA PHE A 187 13.23 -4.16 12.56
C PHE A 187 13.56 -3.20 13.69
N HIS A 188 12.65 -3.03 14.63
CA HIS A 188 12.82 -2.20 15.81
C HIS A 188 12.72 -3.04 17.08
N ASN A 189 13.71 -2.92 17.96
CA ASN A 189 13.60 -3.46 19.31
C ASN A 189 12.86 -2.45 20.19
N SER A 190 11.58 -2.71 20.43
CA SER A 190 10.71 -1.89 21.30
C SER A 190 10.88 -2.23 22.80
N GLY A 191 11.73 -3.21 23.13
CA GLY A 191 12.01 -3.62 24.50
C GLY A 191 13.10 -2.80 25.18
N ASP A 192 13.11 -2.84 26.51
CA ASP A 192 14.08 -2.15 27.36
C ASP A 192 15.42 -2.90 27.51
N GLN A 193 15.56 -4.08 26.89
CA GLN A 193 16.74 -4.92 26.97
C GLN A 193 17.30 -5.25 25.58
N ASP A 194 18.60 -5.50 25.56
CA ASP A 194 19.30 -6.00 24.38
C ASP A 194 18.77 -7.37 23.98
N GLN A 195 18.31 -7.49 22.73
CA GLN A 195 17.73 -8.72 22.23
C GLN A 195 18.74 -9.45 21.33
N ALA A 196 19.13 -10.65 21.73
CA ALA A 196 19.89 -11.53 20.87
C ALA A 196 18.99 -11.98 19.70
N MET A 197 19.47 -11.80 18.47
CA MET A 197 18.74 -12.16 17.25
C MET A 197 19.01 -13.62 16.84
N VAL A 198 19.67 -14.40 17.69
CA VAL A 198 19.92 -15.82 17.44
C VAL A 198 18.59 -16.59 17.36
N GLY A 199 18.42 -17.37 16.28
CA GLY A 199 17.19 -18.13 16.04
C GLY A 199 16.00 -17.31 15.53
N TYR A 200 16.19 -16.01 15.27
CA TYR A 200 15.24 -15.25 14.48
C TYR A 200 15.41 -15.57 12.99
N GLU A 201 14.30 -15.95 12.38
CA GLU A 201 14.21 -16.25 10.95
C GLU A 201 13.20 -15.31 10.32
N MET A 202 13.61 -14.67 9.24
CA MET A 202 12.74 -13.88 8.40
C MET A 202 12.42 -14.68 7.15
N SER A 203 11.14 -14.98 6.94
CA SER A 203 10.66 -15.63 5.72
C SER A 203 10.03 -14.60 4.79
N GLN A 204 10.53 -14.56 3.56
CA GLN A 204 10.02 -13.74 2.47
C GLN A 204 9.35 -14.64 1.43
N THR A 205 8.13 -14.33 1.01
CA THR A 205 7.40 -15.12 0.00
C THR A 205 7.15 -14.29 -1.26
N ILE A 206 7.88 -14.57 -2.34
CA ILE A 206 7.70 -13.94 -3.65
C ILE A 206 6.94 -14.92 -4.55
N GLY A 207 5.65 -14.67 -4.74
CA GLY A 207 4.78 -15.59 -5.49
C GLY A 207 4.71 -16.97 -4.83
N ASN A 208 5.30 -17.98 -5.48
CA ASN A 208 5.38 -19.36 -4.96
C ASN A 208 6.76 -19.71 -4.35
N ALA A 209 7.72 -18.79 -4.36
CA ALA A 209 9.06 -19.02 -3.81
C ALA A 209 9.19 -18.40 -2.42
N THR A 210 9.72 -19.16 -1.46
CA THR A 210 10.02 -18.66 -0.11
C THR A 210 11.54 -18.57 0.09
N ALA A 211 12.05 -17.39 0.39
CA ALA A 211 13.43 -17.17 0.81
C ALA A 211 13.47 -16.98 2.33
N THR A 212 14.46 -17.56 3.01
CA THR A 212 14.62 -17.44 4.47
C THR A 212 15.96 -16.82 4.80
N TYR A 213 15.94 -15.70 5.52
CA TYR A 213 17.12 -15.06 6.06
C TYR A 213 17.23 -15.37 7.56
N LYS A 214 18.44 -15.74 7.99
CA LYS A 214 18.74 -16.03 9.40
C LYS A 214 19.77 -15.06 9.91
N PHE A 215 19.48 -14.43 11.05
CA PHE A 215 20.46 -13.54 11.69
C PHE A 215 21.66 -14.34 12.20
N THR A 216 22.84 -13.71 12.15
CA THR A 216 24.04 -14.37 12.69
C THR A 216 23.91 -14.57 14.20
N PRO A 217 24.39 -15.69 14.77
CA PRO A 217 24.21 -15.99 16.21
C PRO A 217 24.83 -14.98 17.17
N LYS A 218 25.73 -14.12 16.68
CA LYS A 218 26.43 -13.09 17.46
C LYS A 218 25.74 -11.72 17.38
N TYR A 219 24.71 -11.58 16.57
CA TYR A 219 24.05 -10.29 16.37
C TYR A 219 23.08 -10.01 17.52
N VAL A 220 23.26 -8.85 18.16
CA VAL A 220 22.44 -8.38 19.27
C VAL A 220 21.87 -7.02 18.90
N LEU A 221 20.55 -6.92 18.85
CA LEU A 221 19.85 -5.67 18.59
C LEU A 221 19.63 -4.93 19.91
N LYS A 222 20.31 -3.81 20.06
CA LYS A 222 20.26 -2.98 21.27
C LYS A 222 18.83 -2.45 21.53
N ALA A 223 18.49 -2.25 22.80
CA ALA A 223 17.21 -1.66 23.21
C ALA A 223 16.99 -0.30 22.51
N GLY A 224 15.83 -0.10 21.90
CA GLY A 224 15.49 1.14 21.19
C GLY A 224 16.19 1.34 19.84
N HIS A 225 17.08 0.43 19.42
CA HIS A 225 17.74 0.52 18.12
C HIS A 225 16.91 -0.12 17.00
N LYS A 226 17.24 0.32 15.77
CA LYS A 226 16.67 -0.20 14.54
C LYS A 226 17.76 -0.88 13.70
N VAL A 227 17.38 -1.94 13.00
CA VAL A 227 18.22 -2.61 12.00
C VAL A 227 17.48 -2.71 10.68
N THR A 228 18.13 -2.26 9.62
CA THR A 228 17.61 -2.30 8.26
C THR A 228 18.30 -3.41 7.49
N GLN A 229 17.51 -4.29 6.88
CA GLN A 229 18.01 -5.31 5.98
C GLN A 229 17.52 -5.00 4.56
N HIS A 230 18.47 -4.90 3.63
CA HIS A 230 18.20 -4.58 2.23
C HIS A 230 17.96 -5.85 1.41
N TYR A 231 17.01 -5.78 0.49
CA TYR A 231 16.64 -6.85 -0.43
C TYR A 231 16.51 -6.30 -1.85
N PHE A 232 16.72 -7.17 -2.82
CA PHE A 232 16.35 -6.92 -4.21
C PHE A 232 15.07 -7.73 -4.46
N ASP A 233 13.98 -7.01 -4.76
CA ASP A 233 12.71 -7.55 -5.27
C ASP A 233 11.80 -8.25 -4.22
N GLY A 234 10.61 -7.68 -3.97
CA GLY A 234 9.42 -8.42 -3.51
C GLY A 234 9.02 -8.41 -2.02
N VAL A 235 7.74 -8.73 -1.81
CA VAL A 235 6.87 -8.42 -0.65
C VAL A 235 6.63 -9.63 0.26
N LEU A 236 6.04 -9.36 1.44
CA LEU A 236 5.58 -10.26 2.50
C LEU A 236 6.72 -10.85 3.33
N THR A 237 6.93 -10.25 4.51
CA THR A 237 7.91 -10.70 5.48
C THR A 237 7.30 -10.86 6.86
N SER A 238 7.36 -12.09 7.35
CA SER A 238 7.08 -12.44 8.73
C SER A 238 8.40 -12.68 9.45
N LEU A 239 8.52 -12.16 10.68
CA LEU A 239 9.64 -12.44 11.55
C LEU A 239 9.19 -13.44 12.62
N HIS A 240 9.77 -14.63 12.59
CA HIS A 240 9.51 -15.67 13.58
C HIS A 240 10.75 -15.92 14.42
N ASN A 241 10.55 -16.07 15.72
CA ASN A 241 11.58 -16.63 16.59
C ASN A 241 11.38 -18.14 16.63
N CYS A 242 12.31 -18.90 16.04
CA CYS A 242 12.27 -20.37 16.04
C CYS A 242 12.77 -20.99 17.36
N SER A 243 13.10 -20.15 18.35
CA SER A 243 13.64 -20.56 19.65
C SER A 243 12.60 -20.58 20.78
N SER A 244 11.30 -20.51 20.47
CA SER A 244 10.18 -20.59 21.43
C SER A 244 9.26 -21.77 21.14
#